data_AF-A0A1H6FCL6-F1
#
_entry.id   AF-A0A1H6FCL6-F1
#
_cell.length_a   1.000
_cell.length_b   1.000
_cell.length_c   1.000
_cell.angle_alpha   90.00
_cell.angle_beta   90.00
_cell.angle_gamma   90.00
#
_symmetry.space_group_name_H-M   'P 1'
#
loop_
_entity.id
_entity.type
_entity.pdbx_description
1 polymer ?
#
loop_
_entity_poly.entity_id
_entity_poly.type
_entity_poly.pdbx_seq_one_letter_code
_entity_poly.pdbx_strand_id
1 'polypeptide(L)'
;MIKAYSANAYQVEKAAASISTCQTDYPALKIRLTELKLEADDYAATAKNLELELDKQLERLKQVYRQLQESMSALLSQRASQRKKQKEARQQYDKALQSALQSWFSTINKAESRDMEVETALQNQDPETLQEERTQLLQIRGSLENLLANKDFRTAVEKLKDIEADDKHSQQAQQLKRDIERQSKQVSSLLDRLTIALQQLYSQRQWLKQQASSGQAQQSHCLACGHSMPEGEFCLHCGAPQPQQLDCQHCGHRYPLSRHLSALWPPPQALYCPACGKQYTPWPPQASIIELSDKIQ
;
A
#
# COMPACT_ATOMS: atom_id res chain seq x y z
N MET A 1 128.12 -66.23 -19.90
CA MET A 1 127.25 -65.73 -21.00
C MET A 1 126.05 -66.62 -21.30
N ILE A 2 126.14 -67.96 -21.26
CA ILE A 2 125.03 -68.86 -21.63
C ILE A 2 123.82 -68.79 -20.66
N LYS A 3 124.03 -68.61 -19.35
CA LYS A 3 122.94 -68.48 -18.36
C LYS A 3 122.14 -67.16 -18.46
N ALA A 4 122.67 -66.13 -19.10
CA ALA A 4 121.96 -64.85 -19.31
C ALA A 4 121.00 -64.93 -20.51
N TYR A 5 121.30 -65.77 -21.51
CA TYR A 5 120.45 -65.97 -22.68
C TYR A 5 119.21 -66.83 -22.39
N SER A 6 119.31 -67.83 -21.51
CA SER A 6 118.17 -68.69 -21.15
C SER A 6 117.13 -67.99 -20.26
N ALA A 7 117.57 -67.08 -19.38
CA ALA A 7 116.67 -66.27 -18.57
C ALA A 7 115.90 -65.25 -19.42
N ASN A 8 116.55 -64.67 -20.44
CA ASN A 8 115.89 -63.81 -21.42
C ASN A 8 114.91 -64.58 -22.31
N ALA A 9 115.25 -65.78 -22.78
CA ALA A 9 114.35 -66.60 -23.59
C ALA A 9 113.04 -66.94 -22.84
N TYR A 10 113.11 -67.31 -21.56
CA TYR A 10 111.93 -67.59 -20.75
C TYR A 10 111.06 -66.34 -20.49
N GLN A 11 111.68 -65.17 -20.28
CA GLN A 11 110.94 -63.91 -20.15
C GLN A 11 110.28 -63.49 -21.46
N VAL A 12 110.93 -63.73 -22.61
CA VAL A 12 110.35 -63.48 -23.93
C VAL A 12 109.20 -64.45 -24.23
N GLU A 13 109.31 -65.73 -23.89
CA GLU A 13 108.20 -66.69 -24.04
C GLU A 13 107.01 -66.37 -23.12
N LYS A 14 107.27 -65.98 -21.87
CA LYS A 14 106.20 -65.55 -20.95
C LYS A 14 105.54 -64.25 -21.40
N ALA A 15 106.32 -63.31 -21.94
CA ALA A 15 105.81 -62.08 -22.54
C ALA A 15 105.03 -62.39 -23.83
N ALA A 16 105.51 -63.30 -24.68
CA ALA A 16 104.83 -63.72 -25.90
C ALA A 16 103.53 -64.46 -25.61
N ALA A 17 103.49 -65.32 -24.59
CA ALA A 17 102.27 -65.97 -24.11
C ALA A 17 101.28 -64.96 -23.54
N SER A 18 101.75 -63.97 -22.77
CA SER A 18 100.90 -62.88 -22.23
C SER A 18 100.37 -61.96 -23.34
N ILE A 19 101.19 -61.66 -24.35
CA ILE A 19 100.79 -60.91 -25.55
C ILE A 19 99.79 -61.74 -26.38
N SER A 20 99.99 -63.05 -26.49
CA SER A 20 99.09 -63.96 -27.20
C SER A 20 97.73 -64.09 -26.51
N THR A 21 97.68 -64.20 -25.17
CA THR A 21 96.40 -64.18 -24.41
C THR A 21 95.71 -62.83 -24.50
N CYS A 22 96.45 -61.72 -24.47
CA CYS A 22 95.89 -60.40 -24.76
C CYS A 22 95.37 -60.30 -26.20
N GLN A 23 96.00 -60.96 -27.17
CA GLN A 23 95.54 -61.00 -28.56
C GLN A 23 94.30 -61.88 -28.76
N THR A 24 94.12 -62.95 -27.98
CA THR A 24 92.91 -63.79 -28.04
C THR A 24 91.71 -63.16 -27.34
N ASP A 25 91.92 -62.41 -26.26
CA ASP A 25 90.84 -61.80 -25.47
C ASP A 25 90.45 -60.40 -25.99
N TYR A 26 91.35 -59.72 -26.71
CA TYR A 26 91.09 -58.39 -27.28
C TYR A 26 89.86 -58.34 -28.20
N PRO A 27 89.62 -59.31 -29.12
CA PRO A 27 88.39 -59.35 -29.91
C PRO A 27 87.12 -59.44 -29.05
N ALA A 28 87.12 -60.25 -27.99
CA ALA A 28 85.97 -60.39 -27.08
C ALA A 28 85.71 -59.10 -26.28
N LEU A 29 86.77 -58.46 -25.76
CA LEU A 29 86.66 -57.15 -25.09
C LEU A 29 86.19 -56.06 -26.05
N LYS A 30 86.62 -56.09 -27.32
CA LYS A 30 86.16 -55.15 -28.36
C LYS A 30 84.67 -55.35 -28.65
N ILE A 31 84.19 -56.59 -28.78
CA ILE A 31 82.76 -56.89 -28.93
C ILE A 31 81.98 -56.35 -27.73
N ARG A 32 82.39 -56.67 -26.50
CA ARG A 32 81.71 -56.22 -25.28
C ARG A 32 81.68 -54.70 -25.14
N LEU A 33 82.77 -54.00 -25.50
CA LEU A 33 82.79 -52.54 -25.52
C LEU A 33 81.80 -51.98 -26.55
N THR A 34 81.61 -52.67 -27.68
CA THR A 34 80.65 -52.27 -28.72
C THR A 34 79.20 -52.50 -28.25
N GLU A 35 78.92 -53.62 -27.59
CA GLU A 35 77.63 -53.89 -26.94
C GLU A 35 77.29 -52.84 -25.88
N LEU A 36 78.24 -52.53 -24.98
CA LEU A 36 78.04 -51.50 -23.94
C LEU A 36 77.81 -50.11 -24.53
N LYS A 37 78.42 -49.78 -25.67
CA LYS A 37 78.16 -48.53 -26.39
C LYS A 37 76.74 -48.50 -26.96
N LEU A 38 76.29 -49.59 -27.59
CA LEU A 38 74.92 -49.71 -28.09
C LEU A 38 73.90 -49.61 -26.94
N GLU A 39 74.13 -50.32 -25.83
CA GLU A 39 73.30 -50.21 -24.63
C GLU A 39 73.26 -48.76 -24.10
N ALA A 40 74.41 -48.08 -24.03
CA ALA A 40 74.48 -46.69 -23.58
C ALA A 40 73.71 -45.73 -24.52
N ASP A 41 73.80 -45.94 -25.84
CA ASP A 41 73.04 -45.16 -26.83
C ASP A 41 71.53 -45.40 -26.70
N ASP A 42 71.10 -46.64 -26.46
CA ASP A 42 69.70 -47.01 -26.21
C ASP A 42 69.16 -46.37 -24.91
N TYR A 43 69.96 -46.37 -23.83
CA TYR A 43 69.59 -45.68 -22.59
C TYR A 43 69.52 -44.16 -22.78
N ALA A 44 70.44 -43.56 -23.52
CA ALA A 44 70.42 -42.13 -23.84
C ALA A 44 69.19 -41.76 -24.67
N ALA A 45 68.83 -42.57 -25.66
CA ALA A 45 67.61 -42.40 -26.45
C ALA A 45 66.35 -42.52 -25.59
N THR A 46 66.32 -43.51 -24.68
CA THR A 46 65.20 -43.72 -23.75
C THR A 46 65.06 -42.54 -22.77
N ALA A 47 66.17 -42.05 -22.20
CA ALA A 47 66.18 -40.90 -21.32
C ALA A 47 65.64 -39.64 -22.02
N LYS A 48 66.11 -39.38 -23.25
CA LYS A 48 65.61 -38.26 -24.07
C LYS A 48 64.11 -38.37 -24.39
N ASN A 49 63.62 -39.57 -24.66
CA ASN A 49 62.19 -39.80 -24.87
C ASN A 49 61.37 -39.56 -23.59
N LEU A 50 61.89 -39.96 -22.43
CA LEU A 50 61.25 -39.70 -21.13
C LEU A 50 61.24 -38.21 -20.78
N GLU A 51 62.33 -37.49 -21.04
CA GLU A 51 62.40 -36.02 -20.90
C GLU A 51 61.34 -35.33 -21.77
N LEU A 52 61.26 -35.72 -23.05
CA LEU A 52 60.25 -35.18 -23.96
C LEU A 52 58.82 -35.49 -23.50
N GLU A 53 58.56 -36.69 -22.95
CA GLU A 53 57.25 -37.03 -22.41
C GLU A 53 56.92 -36.25 -21.14
N LEU A 54 57.91 -36.04 -20.26
CA LEU A 54 57.76 -35.20 -19.07
C LEU A 54 57.44 -33.75 -19.44
N ASP A 55 58.12 -33.19 -20.44
CA ASP A 55 57.83 -31.84 -20.95
C ASP A 55 56.42 -31.73 -21.52
N LYS A 56 55.96 -32.74 -22.27
CA LYS A 56 54.57 -32.80 -22.75
C LYS A 56 53.56 -32.86 -21.60
N GLN A 57 53.85 -33.64 -20.55
CA GLN A 57 52.99 -33.72 -19.37
C GLN A 57 52.96 -32.39 -18.61
N LEU A 58 54.11 -31.73 -18.45
CA LEU A 58 54.20 -30.40 -17.84
C LEU A 58 53.40 -29.36 -18.63
N GLU A 59 53.46 -29.37 -19.97
CA GLU A 59 52.68 -28.44 -20.79
C GLU A 59 51.17 -28.71 -20.71
N ARG A 60 50.75 -29.98 -20.67
CA ARG A 60 49.34 -30.36 -20.41
C ARG A 60 48.87 -29.86 -19.05
N LEU A 61 49.67 -30.04 -17.99
CA LEU A 61 49.35 -29.53 -16.65
C LEU A 61 49.23 -28.01 -16.61
N LYS A 62 50.14 -27.28 -17.28
CA LYS A 62 50.05 -25.82 -17.43
C LYS A 62 48.79 -25.39 -18.17
N GLN A 63 48.37 -26.14 -19.19
CA GLN A 63 47.13 -25.87 -19.91
C GLN A 63 45.90 -26.06 -19.02
N VAL A 64 45.84 -27.17 -18.28
CA VAL A 64 44.74 -27.45 -17.33
C VAL A 64 44.69 -26.37 -16.24
N TYR A 65 45.85 -25.96 -15.70
CA TYR A 65 45.91 -24.89 -14.70
C TYR A 65 45.39 -23.56 -15.24
N ARG A 66 45.75 -23.18 -16.48
CA ARG A 66 45.20 -21.99 -17.16
C ARG A 66 43.68 -22.07 -17.30
N GLN A 67 43.16 -23.20 -17.77
CA GLN A 67 41.72 -23.42 -17.90
C GLN A 67 41.00 -23.33 -16.55
N LEU A 68 41.59 -23.89 -15.48
CA LEU A 68 41.02 -23.80 -14.14
C LEU A 68 40.98 -22.35 -13.65
N GLN A 69 42.06 -21.59 -13.85
CA GLN A 69 42.13 -20.17 -13.48
C GLN A 69 41.10 -19.32 -14.24
N GLU A 70 40.93 -19.56 -15.55
CA GLU A 70 39.89 -18.94 -16.36
C GLU A 70 38.49 -19.27 -15.82
N SER A 71 38.19 -20.54 -15.57
CA SER A 71 36.90 -20.97 -15.03
C SER A 71 36.59 -20.37 -13.66
N MET A 72 37.58 -20.29 -12.77
CA MET A 72 37.43 -19.70 -11.45
C MET A 72 37.15 -18.19 -11.53
N SER A 73 37.88 -17.47 -12.40
CA SER A 73 37.63 -16.04 -12.62
C SER A 73 36.25 -15.78 -13.22
N ALA A 74 35.79 -16.63 -14.15
CA ALA A 74 34.44 -16.58 -14.71
C ALA A 74 33.36 -16.80 -13.63
N LEU A 75 33.54 -17.80 -12.75
CA LEU A 75 32.63 -18.07 -11.64
C LEU A 75 32.58 -16.93 -10.62
N LEU A 76 33.72 -16.32 -10.30
CA LEU A 76 33.78 -15.14 -9.41
C LEU A 76 33.08 -13.93 -10.03
N SER A 77 33.30 -13.67 -11.32
CA SER A 77 32.60 -12.63 -12.07
C SER A 77 31.09 -12.87 -12.10
N GLN A 78 30.67 -14.12 -12.35
CA GLN A 78 29.27 -14.52 -12.32
C GLN A 78 28.63 -14.28 -10.94
N ARG A 79 29.29 -14.71 -9.86
CA ARG A 79 28.82 -14.46 -8.48
C ARG A 79 28.72 -12.96 -8.16
N ALA A 80 29.70 -12.17 -8.59
CA ALA A 80 29.67 -10.72 -8.40
C ALA A 80 28.48 -10.08 -9.15
N SER A 81 28.23 -10.51 -10.39
CA SER A 81 27.07 -10.04 -11.18
C SER A 81 25.73 -10.44 -10.54
N GLN A 82 25.63 -11.65 -9.98
CA GLN A 82 24.43 -12.12 -9.28
C GLN A 82 24.19 -11.29 -8.00
N ARG A 83 25.23 -11.05 -7.20
CA ARG A 83 25.12 -10.19 -6.00
C ARG A 83 24.70 -8.77 -6.36
N LYS A 84 25.21 -8.21 -7.46
CA LYS A 84 24.80 -6.89 -7.95
C LYS A 84 23.32 -6.88 -8.33
N LYS A 85 22.87 -7.86 -9.14
CA LYS A 85 21.45 -8.01 -9.52
C LYS A 85 20.53 -8.18 -8.29
N GLN A 86 20.93 -8.99 -7.32
CA GLN A 86 20.20 -9.16 -6.05
C GLN A 86 20.10 -7.85 -5.27
N LYS A 87 21.19 -7.07 -5.18
CA LYS A 87 21.19 -5.76 -4.51
C LYS A 87 20.29 -4.75 -5.21
N GLU A 88 20.33 -4.69 -6.54
CA GLU A 88 19.46 -3.81 -7.34
C GLU A 88 17.98 -4.19 -7.18
N ALA A 89 17.67 -5.50 -7.25
CA ALA A 89 16.32 -6.00 -7.01
C ALA A 89 15.81 -5.63 -5.59
N ARG A 90 16.66 -5.74 -4.56
CA ARG A 90 16.35 -5.30 -3.20
C ARG A 90 16.04 -3.81 -3.15
N GLN A 91 16.88 -2.97 -3.75
CA GLN A 91 16.65 -1.52 -3.76
C GLN A 91 15.35 -1.13 -4.48
N GLN A 92 15.03 -1.78 -5.60
CA GLN A 92 13.76 -1.56 -6.30
C GLN A 92 12.57 -1.98 -5.43
N TYR A 93 12.70 -3.11 -4.73
CA TYR A 93 11.69 -3.62 -3.82
C TYR A 93 11.44 -2.67 -2.64
N ASP A 94 12.50 -2.24 -1.95
CA ASP A 94 12.42 -1.32 -0.82
C ASP A 94 11.75 0.00 -1.22
N LYS A 95 12.07 0.53 -2.41
CA LYS A 95 11.43 1.73 -2.97
C LYS A 95 9.94 1.52 -3.23
N ALA A 96 9.56 0.40 -3.84
CA ALA A 96 8.16 0.08 -4.11
C ALA A 96 7.35 -0.06 -2.81
N LEU A 97 7.95 -0.67 -1.78
CA LEU A 97 7.34 -0.82 -0.47
C LEU A 97 7.17 0.53 0.25
N GLN A 98 8.20 1.37 0.25
CA GLN A 98 8.12 2.72 0.82
C GLN A 98 7.02 3.55 0.15
N SER A 99 6.90 3.47 -1.18
CA SER A 99 5.84 4.16 -1.92
C SER A 99 4.45 3.66 -1.53
N ALA A 100 4.28 2.34 -1.38
CA ALA A 100 3.00 1.75 -0.95
C ALA A 100 2.64 2.18 0.49
N LEU A 101 3.60 2.20 1.41
CA LEU A 101 3.41 2.67 2.78
C LEU A 101 3.04 4.16 2.82
N GLN A 102 3.73 5.02 2.05
CA GLN A 102 3.40 6.44 1.96
C GLN A 102 1.98 6.68 1.43
N SER A 103 1.60 5.96 0.37
CA SER A 103 0.24 6.00 -0.18
C SER A 103 -0.79 5.59 0.87
N TRP A 104 -0.52 4.52 1.61
CA TRP A 104 -1.39 4.05 2.68
C TRP A 104 -1.52 5.08 3.82
N PHE A 105 -0.42 5.62 4.35
CA PHE A 105 -0.47 6.68 5.37
C PHE A 105 -1.25 7.90 4.90
N SER A 106 -1.08 8.31 3.64
CA SER A 106 -1.87 9.41 3.08
C SER A 106 -3.36 9.09 3.04
N THR A 107 -3.71 7.83 2.82
CA THR A 107 -5.10 7.35 2.79
C THR A 107 -5.68 7.30 4.20
N ILE A 108 -4.92 6.83 5.19
CA ILE A 108 -5.31 6.88 6.61
C ILE A 108 -5.55 8.32 7.06
N ASN A 109 -4.62 9.25 6.80
CA ASN A 109 -4.78 10.64 7.21
C ASN A 109 -6.03 11.29 6.59
N LYS A 110 -6.36 10.94 5.34
CA LYS A 110 -7.63 11.35 4.71
C LYS A 110 -8.83 10.74 5.42
N ALA A 111 -8.75 9.47 5.79
CA ALA A 111 -9.79 8.78 6.56
C ALA A 111 -10.04 9.43 7.92
N GLU A 112 -8.99 9.69 8.69
CA GLU A 112 -9.09 10.37 9.99
C GLU A 112 -9.68 11.79 9.86
N SER A 113 -9.22 12.56 8.85
CA SER A 113 -9.79 13.89 8.57
C SER A 113 -11.28 13.82 8.24
N ARG A 114 -11.71 12.81 7.48
CA ARG A 114 -13.12 12.64 7.13
C ARG A 114 -13.95 12.14 8.31
N ASP A 115 -13.41 11.28 9.16
CA ASP A 115 -14.08 10.85 10.38
C ASP A 115 -14.38 12.04 11.30
N MET A 116 -13.42 12.96 11.44
CA MET A 116 -13.62 14.20 12.19
C MET A 116 -14.69 15.11 11.57
N GLU A 117 -14.78 15.17 10.23
CA GLU A 117 -15.86 15.89 9.55
C GLU A 117 -17.24 15.25 9.79
N VAL A 118 -17.32 13.91 9.77
CA VAL A 118 -18.55 13.15 10.09
C VAL A 118 -18.99 13.43 11.52
N GLU A 119 -18.06 13.37 12.47
CA GLU A 119 -18.35 13.65 13.87
C GLU A 119 -18.86 15.08 14.07
N THR A 120 -18.24 16.05 13.41
CA THR A 120 -18.69 17.45 13.40
C THR A 120 -20.09 17.59 12.78
N ALA A 121 -20.36 16.88 11.68
CA ALA A 121 -21.67 16.90 11.03
C ALA A 121 -22.76 16.31 11.94
N LEU A 122 -22.47 15.20 12.63
CA LEU A 122 -23.38 14.51 13.54
C LEU A 122 -23.69 15.32 14.81
N GLN A 123 -22.70 16.04 15.37
CA GLN A 123 -22.91 16.88 16.56
C GLN A 123 -23.83 18.08 16.30
N ASN A 124 -23.87 18.56 15.05
CA ASN A 124 -24.64 19.74 14.66
C ASN A 124 -26.06 19.42 14.14
N GLN A 125 -26.54 18.19 14.36
CA GLN A 125 -27.82 17.70 13.83
C GLN A 125 -28.86 17.42 14.92
N ASP A 126 -30.11 17.69 14.57
CA ASP A 126 -31.27 17.24 15.32
C ASP A 126 -31.47 15.74 15.06
N PRO A 127 -31.37 14.86 16.08
CA PRO A 127 -31.30 13.42 15.91
C PRO A 127 -32.47 12.78 15.15
N GLU A 128 -33.65 13.40 15.11
CA GLU A 128 -34.87 12.79 14.58
C GLU A 128 -35.09 13.02 13.07
N THR A 129 -34.53 14.08 12.47
CA THR A 129 -34.86 14.45 11.07
C THR A 129 -34.03 13.74 10.00
N LEU A 130 -32.87 13.19 10.36
CA LEU A 130 -31.88 12.60 9.43
C LEU A 130 -31.34 11.26 9.93
N GLN A 131 -32.22 10.44 10.51
CA GLN A 131 -31.82 9.22 11.21
C GLN A 131 -31.27 8.14 10.26
N GLU A 132 -31.74 8.08 9.00
CA GLU A 132 -31.27 7.12 8.02
C GLU A 132 -29.84 7.44 7.56
N GLU A 133 -29.57 8.69 7.19
CA GLU A 133 -28.24 9.16 6.77
C GLU A 133 -27.23 9.05 7.92
N ARG A 134 -27.66 9.33 9.15
CA ARG A 134 -26.86 9.11 10.36
C ARG A 134 -26.50 7.64 10.54
N THR A 135 -27.45 6.73 10.35
CA THR A 135 -27.22 5.28 10.49
C THR A 135 -26.22 4.79 9.43
N GLN A 136 -26.36 5.27 8.19
CA GLN A 136 -25.42 4.94 7.11
C GLN A 136 -23.99 5.44 7.41
N LEU A 137 -23.84 6.68 7.88
CA LEU A 137 -22.53 7.23 8.26
C LEU A 137 -21.88 6.44 9.40
N LEU A 138 -22.64 6.07 10.44
CA LEU A 138 -22.14 5.26 11.55
C LEU A 138 -21.69 3.86 11.09
N GLN A 139 -22.42 3.25 10.16
CA GLN A 139 -22.04 1.94 9.60
C GLN A 139 -20.74 2.01 8.79
N ILE A 140 -20.57 3.05 7.96
CA ILE A 140 -19.34 3.25 7.18
C ILE A 140 -18.17 3.53 8.13
N ARG A 141 -18.37 4.38 9.15
CA ARG A 141 -17.37 4.66 10.21
C ARG A 141 -16.93 3.39 10.94
N GLY A 142 -17.86 2.58 11.43
CA GLY A 142 -17.51 1.32 12.11
C GLY A 142 -16.76 0.33 11.20
N SER A 143 -17.07 0.32 9.90
CA SER A 143 -16.33 -0.48 8.91
C SER A 143 -14.89 0.01 8.73
N LEU A 144 -14.68 1.33 8.73
CA LEU A 144 -13.37 1.95 8.64
C LEU A 144 -12.55 1.69 9.91
N GLU A 145 -13.14 1.87 11.09
CA GLU A 145 -12.50 1.60 12.38
C GLU A 145 -12.08 0.13 12.51
N ASN A 146 -12.92 -0.82 12.11
CA ASN A 146 -12.57 -2.24 12.12
C ASN A 146 -11.38 -2.57 11.21
N LEU A 147 -11.27 -1.93 10.04
CA LEU A 147 -10.13 -2.11 9.16
C LEU A 147 -8.86 -1.48 9.74
N LEU A 148 -8.96 -0.29 10.34
CA LEU A 148 -7.82 0.39 10.97
C LEU A 148 -7.35 -0.31 12.25
N ALA A 149 -8.26 -0.93 12.99
CA ALA A 149 -7.98 -1.69 14.21
C ALA A 149 -7.34 -3.06 13.94
N ASN A 150 -7.26 -3.50 12.68
CA ASN A 150 -6.69 -4.78 12.32
C ASN A 150 -5.18 -4.83 12.63
N LYS A 151 -4.85 -5.40 13.80
CA LYS A 151 -3.49 -5.50 14.34
C LYS A 151 -2.56 -6.28 13.42
N ASP A 152 -3.09 -7.24 12.67
CA ASP A 152 -2.30 -8.09 11.76
C ASP A 152 -1.53 -7.23 10.74
N PHE A 153 -2.11 -6.10 10.34
CA PHE A 153 -1.47 -5.22 9.37
C PHE A 153 -0.32 -4.40 9.96
N ARG A 154 -0.50 -3.80 11.14
CA ARG A 154 0.60 -3.10 11.84
C ARG A 154 1.76 -4.06 12.09
N THR A 155 1.44 -5.27 12.56
CA THR A 155 2.43 -6.31 12.80
C THR A 155 3.11 -6.76 11.50
N ALA A 156 2.38 -6.80 10.37
CA ALA A 156 2.99 -7.12 9.08
C ALA A 156 3.94 -6.01 8.60
N VAL A 157 3.58 -4.73 8.80
CA VAL A 157 4.46 -3.58 8.50
C VAL A 157 5.70 -3.56 9.40
N GLU A 158 5.59 -3.95 10.67
CA GLU A 158 6.74 -4.10 11.56
C GLU A 158 7.65 -5.25 11.13
N LYS A 159 7.08 -6.42 10.81
CA LYS A 159 7.82 -7.58 10.32
C LYS A 159 8.59 -7.29 9.03
N LEU A 160 8.15 -6.34 8.20
CA LEU A 160 8.90 -5.91 7.01
C LEU A 160 10.24 -5.27 7.30
N LYS A 161 10.40 -4.65 8.47
CA LYS A 161 11.69 -4.04 8.85
C LYS A 161 12.75 -5.10 9.16
N ASP A 162 12.31 -6.29 9.56
CA ASP A 162 13.18 -7.37 10.05
C ASP A 162 13.45 -8.45 8.98
N ILE A 163 12.86 -8.30 7.79
CA ILE A 163 13.04 -9.28 6.71
C ILE A 163 14.45 -9.14 6.10
N GLU A 164 15.31 -10.13 6.37
CA GLU A 164 16.62 -10.27 5.71
C GLU A 164 16.46 -10.71 4.25
N ALA A 165 17.41 -10.32 3.39
CA ALA A 165 17.34 -10.56 1.95
C ALA A 165 17.71 -12.01 1.61
N ASP A 166 16.75 -12.92 1.72
CA ASP A 166 16.81 -14.28 1.17
C ASP A 166 15.66 -14.54 0.18
N ASP A 167 15.77 -15.54 -0.69
CA ASP A 167 14.79 -15.77 -1.76
C ASP A 167 13.36 -16.07 -1.22
N LYS A 168 13.26 -16.73 -0.05
CA LYS A 168 11.98 -16.92 0.65
C LYS A 168 11.35 -15.60 1.09
N HIS A 169 12.18 -14.64 1.47
CA HIS A 169 11.72 -13.33 1.92
C HIS A 169 11.20 -12.48 0.76
N SER A 170 11.68 -12.66 -0.46
CA SER A 170 11.14 -11.98 -1.64
C SER A 170 9.66 -12.33 -1.88
N GLN A 171 9.28 -13.61 -1.74
CA GLN A 171 7.89 -14.04 -1.89
C GLN A 171 6.99 -13.52 -0.78
N GLN A 172 7.44 -13.60 0.48
CA GLN A 172 6.70 -13.06 1.63
C GLN A 172 6.49 -11.55 1.50
N ALA A 173 7.52 -10.83 1.08
CA ALA A 173 7.44 -9.40 0.88
C ALA A 173 6.47 -9.06 -0.28
N GLN A 174 6.55 -9.76 -1.42
CA GLN A 174 5.58 -9.59 -2.51
C GLN A 174 4.14 -9.85 -2.08
N GLN A 175 3.91 -10.89 -1.30
CA GLN A 175 2.58 -11.19 -0.75
C GLN A 175 2.09 -10.03 0.10
N LEU A 176 2.94 -9.52 0.99
CA LEU A 176 2.60 -8.41 1.85
C LEU A 176 2.37 -7.10 1.08
N LYS A 177 3.13 -6.83 0.02
CA LYS A 177 2.85 -5.71 -0.89
C LYS A 177 1.44 -5.81 -1.47
N ARG A 178 1.03 -7.00 -1.94
CA ARG A 178 -0.33 -7.23 -2.47
C ARG A 178 -1.39 -7.02 -1.39
N ASP A 179 -1.11 -7.46 -0.17
CA ASP A 179 -2.02 -7.29 0.96
C ASP A 179 -2.18 -5.80 1.33
N ILE A 180 -1.09 -5.02 1.36
CA ILE A 180 -1.09 -3.56 1.52
C ILE A 180 -1.92 -2.89 0.42
N GLU A 181 -1.67 -3.22 -0.85
CA GLU A 181 -2.42 -2.65 -1.98
C GLU A 181 -3.92 -3.00 -1.92
N ARG A 182 -4.24 -4.23 -1.51
CA ARG A 182 -5.63 -4.67 -1.35
C ARG A 182 -6.34 -3.89 -0.26
N GLN A 183 -5.72 -3.75 0.92
CA GLN A 183 -6.29 -2.97 2.02
C GLN A 183 -6.41 -1.50 1.67
N SER A 184 -5.40 -0.92 0.99
CA SER A 184 -5.45 0.45 0.47
C SER A 184 -6.66 0.70 -0.42
N LYS A 185 -6.95 -0.23 -1.35
CA LYS A 185 -8.16 -0.17 -2.18
C LYS A 185 -9.45 -0.27 -1.37
N GLN A 186 -9.50 -1.11 -0.34
CA GLN A 186 -10.67 -1.24 0.53
C GLN A 186 -10.92 0.06 1.30
N VAL A 187 -9.90 0.67 1.89
CA VAL A 187 -10.03 1.95 2.60
C VAL A 187 -10.41 3.07 1.64
N SER A 188 -9.80 3.14 0.46
CA SER A 188 -10.18 4.12 -0.57
C SER A 188 -11.66 3.99 -0.95
N SER A 189 -12.15 2.76 -1.14
CA SER A 189 -13.57 2.53 -1.45
C SER A 189 -14.50 2.97 -0.32
N LEU A 190 -14.10 2.77 0.95
CA LEU A 190 -14.89 3.26 2.09
C LEU A 190 -14.85 4.79 2.18
N LEU A 191 -13.72 5.41 1.90
CA LEU A 191 -13.58 6.87 1.82
C LEU A 191 -14.48 7.49 0.76
N ASP A 192 -14.57 6.86 -0.41
CA ASP A 192 -15.47 7.31 -1.49
C ASP A 192 -16.94 7.20 -1.04
N ARG A 193 -17.33 6.10 -0.40
CA ARG A 193 -18.67 5.94 0.17
C ARG A 193 -18.98 6.98 1.24
N LEU A 194 -18.02 7.26 2.12
CA LEU A 194 -18.14 8.26 3.17
C LEU A 194 -18.32 9.67 2.57
N THR A 195 -17.57 9.97 1.51
CA THR A 195 -17.67 11.25 0.78
C THR A 195 -19.04 11.44 0.17
N ILE A 196 -19.58 10.39 -0.47
CA ILE A 196 -20.93 10.40 -1.06
C ILE A 196 -21.99 10.60 0.04
N ALA A 197 -21.89 9.85 1.14
CA ALA A 197 -22.85 9.94 2.25
C ALA A 197 -22.83 11.34 2.91
N LEU A 198 -21.65 11.93 3.11
CA LEU A 198 -21.51 13.31 3.61
C LEU A 198 -22.13 14.32 2.64
N GLN A 199 -21.89 14.17 1.33
CA GLN A 199 -22.46 15.06 0.33
C GLN A 199 -24.00 14.98 0.29
N GLN A 200 -24.57 13.78 0.40
CA GLN A 200 -26.00 13.56 0.50
C GLN A 200 -26.57 14.28 1.73
N LEU A 201 -25.97 14.07 2.90
CA LEU A 201 -26.37 14.72 4.15
C LEU A 201 -26.29 16.25 4.08
N TYR A 202 -25.24 16.82 3.46
CA TYR A 202 -25.15 18.27 3.27
C TYR A 202 -26.23 18.79 2.31
N SER A 203 -26.49 18.09 1.21
CA SER A 203 -27.51 18.48 0.23
C SER A 203 -28.91 18.46 0.84
N GLN A 204 -29.23 17.45 1.64
CA GLN A 204 -30.51 17.31 2.32
C GLN A 204 -30.66 18.36 3.42
N ARG A 205 -29.59 18.67 4.15
CA ARG A 205 -29.58 19.79 5.11
C ARG A 205 -29.84 21.13 4.42
N GLN A 206 -29.21 21.36 3.27
CA GLN A 206 -29.43 22.57 2.50
C GLN A 206 -30.87 22.65 2.01
N TRP A 207 -31.43 21.53 1.55
CA TRP A 207 -32.84 21.44 1.15
C TRP A 207 -33.80 21.70 2.32
N LEU A 208 -33.59 21.10 3.50
CA LEU A 208 -34.38 21.37 4.71
C LEU A 208 -34.28 22.83 5.15
N LYS A 209 -33.08 23.43 5.11
CA LYS A 209 -32.89 24.86 5.37
C LYS A 209 -33.66 25.70 4.37
N GLN A 210 -33.58 25.36 3.08
CA GLN A 210 -34.34 26.04 2.04
C GLN A 210 -35.83 25.89 2.26
N GLN A 211 -36.35 24.75 2.70
CA GLN A 211 -37.77 24.61 3.05
C GLN A 211 -38.16 25.48 4.25
N ALA A 212 -37.34 25.49 5.30
CA ALA A 212 -37.57 26.32 6.48
C ALA A 212 -37.48 27.83 6.17
N SER A 213 -36.52 28.26 5.34
CA SER A 213 -36.25 29.66 5.01
C SER A 213 -37.08 30.19 3.84
N SER A 214 -37.42 29.33 2.87
CA SER A 214 -38.37 29.67 1.81
C SER A 214 -39.73 29.94 2.38
N GLY A 215 -39.94 29.59 3.68
CA GLY A 215 -41.01 30.05 4.52
C GLY A 215 -42.22 30.24 3.67
N GLN A 216 -42.62 29.16 2.96
CA GLN A 216 -43.70 29.18 1.99
C GLN A 216 -44.74 30.02 2.68
N ALA A 217 -44.93 31.26 2.20
CA ALA A 217 -45.85 32.20 2.81
C ALA A 217 -47.11 31.38 2.97
N GLN A 218 -47.42 30.97 4.21
CA GLN A 218 -48.27 29.80 4.47
C GLN A 218 -49.48 30.04 3.62
N GLN A 219 -49.62 29.30 2.51
CA GLN A 219 -50.62 29.66 1.52
C GLN A 219 -51.93 29.60 2.27
N SER A 220 -52.51 30.76 2.56
CA SER A 220 -53.64 30.82 3.45
C SER A 220 -54.79 30.30 2.61
N HIS A 221 -55.31 29.14 2.99
CA HIS A 221 -56.47 28.60 2.30
C HIS A 221 -57.70 29.37 2.79
N CYS A 222 -58.54 29.80 1.85
CA CYS A 222 -59.82 30.39 2.20
C CYS A 222 -60.65 29.35 2.97
N LEU A 223 -61.08 29.64 4.19
CA LEU A 223 -61.94 28.72 4.96
C LEU A 223 -63.31 28.48 4.30
N ALA A 224 -63.76 29.37 3.41
CA ALA A 224 -65.04 29.23 2.71
C ALA A 224 -64.95 28.39 1.44
N CYS A 225 -63.93 28.59 0.58
CA CYS A 225 -63.83 27.92 -0.72
C CYS A 225 -62.59 27.01 -0.89
N GLY A 226 -61.69 26.95 0.09
CA GLY A 226 -60.48 26.12 0.08
C GLY A 226 -59.34 26.61 -0.82
N HIS A 227 -59.56 27.66 -1.62
CA HIS A 227 -58.55 28.16 -2.56
C HIS A 227 -57.34 28.75 -1.82
N SER A 228 -56.12 28.44 -2.28
CA SER A 228 -54.88 29.04 -1.78
C SER A 228 -54.83 30.53 -2.10
N MET A 229 -54.42 31.35 -1.14
CA MET A 229 -54.42 32.80 -1.33
C MET A 229 -53.16 33.48 -0.83
N PRO A 230 -52.78 34.62 -1.44
CA PRO A 230 -51.82 35.54 -0.86
C PRO A 230 -52.41 36.26 0.35
N GLU A 231 -51.54 36.85 1.18
CA GLU A 231 -51.95 37.70 2.31
C GLU A 231 -52.85 38.86 1.82
N GLY A 232 -54.05 38.98 2.37
CA GLY A 232 -55.01 40.03 2.01
C GLY A 232 -56.25 40.02 2.91
N GLU A 233 -57.09 41.05 2.84
CA GLU A 233 -58.28 41.14 3.70
C GLU A 233 -59.42 40.22 3.25
N PHE A 234 -59.49 39.90 1.95
CA PHE A 234 -60.58 39.14 1.33
C PHE A 234 -60.06 38.06 0.40
N CYS A 235 -60.94 37.10 0.11
CA CYS A 235 -60.69 36.05 -0.84
C CYS A 235 -60.85 36.52 -2.27
N LEU A 236 -59.79 36.41 -3.07
CA LEU A 236 -59.83 36.78 -4.48
C LEU A 236 -60.78 35.90 -5.30
N HIS A 237 -61.08 34.68 -4.83
CA HIS A 237 -61.97 33.74 -5.52
C HIS A 237 -63.44 33.88 -5.12
N CYS A 238 -63.76 34.01 -3.83
CA CYS A 238 -65.14 34.00 -3.34
C CYS A 238 -65.57 35.27 -2.59
N GLY A 239 -64.67 36.24 -2.42
CA GLY A 239 -64.93 37.48 -1.68
C GLY A 239 -65.05 37.33 -0.16
N ALA A 240 -64.99 36.11 0.38
CA ALA A 240 -65.07 35.90 1.82
C ALA A 240 -63.89 36.55 2.56
N PRO A 241 -64.10 37.19 3.72
CA PRO A 241 -63.02 37.77 4.50
C PRO A 241 -62.02 36.70 4.96
N GLN A 242 -60.72 37.01 4.90
CA GLN A 242 -59.69 36.07 5.34
C GLN A 242 -59.74 35.87 6.86
N PRO A 243 -59.41 34.66 7.35
CA PRO A 243 -59.25 34.42 8.78
C PRO A 243 -58.08 35.25 9.29
N GLN A 244 -58.22 35.75 10.51
CA GLN A 244 -57.14 36.45 11.16
C GLN A 244 -56.25 35.49 11.91
N GLN A 245 -54.94 35.69 11.81
CA GLN A 245 -53.98 34.89 12.54
C GLN A 245 -53.84 35.40 13.97
N LEU A 246 -54.02 34.50 14.95
CA LEU A 246 -53.70 34.73 16.35
C LEU A 246 -52.35 34.08 16.66
N ASP A 247 -51.37 34.88 17.03
CA ASP A 247 -50.06 34.39 17.47
C ASP A 247 -50.06 34.11 18.98
N CYS A 248 -49.69 32.89 19.38
CA CYS A 248 -49.50 32.57 20.79
C CYS A 248 -48.15 33.09 21.28
N GLN A 249 -48.18 34.09 22.16
CA GLN A 249 -46.96 34.70 22.74
C GLN A 249 -46.11 33.72 23.58
N HIS A 250 -46.66 32.57 23.98
CA HIS A 250 -45.94 31.59 24.80
C HIS A 250 -45.20 30.52 23.99
N CYS A 251 -45.80 30.01 22.91
CA CYS A 251 -45.23 28.88 22.15
C CYS A 251 -45.03 29.18 20.66
N GLY A 252 -45.40 30.39 20.19
CA GLY A 252 -45.31 30.79 18.78
C GLY A 252 -46.37 30.16 17.87
N HIS A 253 -47.27 29.32 18.40
CA HIS A 253 -48.32 28.69 17.60
C HIS A 253 -49.31 29.71 17.04
N ARG A 254 -49.56 29.65 15.73
CA ARG A 254 -50.50 30.50 14.99
C ARG A 254 -51.83 29.80 14.81
N TYR A 255 -52.92 30.46 15.17
CA TYR A 255 -54.27 29.92 15.02
C TYR A 255 -55.13 30.81 14.11
N PRO A 256 -55.71 30.28 13.01
CA PRO A 256 -56.60 31.04 12.15
C PRO A 256 -57.97 31.19 12.81
N LEU A 257 -58.31 32.41 13.25
CA LEU A 257 -59.64 32.75 13.75
C LEU A 257 -60.50 33.28 12.61
N SER A 258 -61.62 32.62 12.32
CA SER A 258 -62.58 33.12 11.32
C SER A 258 -63.18 34.46 11.77
N ARG A 259 -63.20 35.46 10.88
CA ARG A 259 -63.71 36.81 11.17
C ARG A 259 -65.20 36.84 11.56
N HIS A 260 -65.99 35.85 11.13
CA HIS A 260 -67.39 35.73 11.54
C HIS A 260 -67.53 35.38 13.03
N LEU A 261 -66.57 34.65 13.61
CA LEU A 261 -66.56 34.34 15.05
C LEU A 261 -66.10 35.54 15.89
N SER A 262 -65.28 36.44 15.34
CA SER A 262 -64.88 37.67 16.04
C SER A 262 -65.95 38.77 16.01
N ALA A 263 -66.94 38.66 15.11
CA ALA A 263 -68.07 39.59 15.02
C ALA A 263 -69.27 39.20 15.93
N LEU A 264 -69.24 38.02 16.56
CA LEU A 264 -70.30 37.60 17.48
C LEU A 264 -70.20 38.40 18.79
N TRP A 265 -71.25 39.14 19.11
CA TRP A 265 -71.42 39.78 20.42
C TRP A 265 -72.39 38.96 21.28
N PRO A 266 -72.05 38.61 22.53
CA PRO A 266 -70.81 38.93 23.23
C PRO A 266 -69.62 38.08 22.74
N PRO A 267 -68.37 38.60 22.78
CA PRO A 267 -67.20 37.83 22.38
C PRO A 267 -67.06 36.58 23.26
N PRO A 268 -66.63 35.44 22.69
CA PRO A 268 -66.45 34.21 23.46
C PRO A 268 -65.48 34.43 24.63
N GLN A 269 -65.82 33.86 25.79
CA GLN A 269 -64.98 33.85 26.99
C GLN A 269 -63.64 33.19 26.65
N ALA A 270 -62.55 33.97 26.71
CA ALA A 270 -61.14 33.54 26.63
C ALA A 270 -60.80 32.45 25.58
N LEU A 271 -60.12 32.83 24.49
CA LEU A 271 -59.52 31.85 23.57
C LEU A 271 -58.22 31.30 24.14
N TYR A 272 -58.08 29.97 24.17
CA TYR A 272 -56.88 29.27 24.64
C TYR A 272 -56.11 28.63 23.49
N CYS A 273 -54.78 28.65 23.57
CA CYS A 273 -53.91 28.03 22.59
C CYS A 273 -54.02 26.50 22.65
N PRO A 274 -54.35 25.82 21.54
CA PRO A 274 -54.48 24.37 21.54
C PRO A 274 -53.14 23.65 21.77
N ALA A 275 -52.01 24.30 21.51
CA ALA A 275 -50.67 23.70 21.67
C ALA A 275 -50.16 23.75 23.11
N CYS A 276 -50.39 24.86 23.84
CA CYS A 276 -49.82 25.05 25.19
C CYS A 276 -50.84 25.33 26.30
N GLY A 277 -52.13 25.44 25.96
CA GLY A 277 -53.22 25.72 26.91
C GLY A 277 -53.23 27.14 27.49
N LYS A 278 -52.29 28.02 27.11
CA LYS A 278 -52.26 29.41 27.56
C LYS A 278 -53.26 30.26 26.78
N GLN A 279 -53.88 31.22 27.45
CA GLN A 279 -54.82 32.15 26.82
C GLN A 279 -54.09 33.00 25.76
N TYR A 280 -54.71 33.17 24.59
CA TYR A 280 -54.25 34.17 23.62
C TYR A 280 -54.39 35.57 24.25
N THR A 281 -53.39 36.43 24.07
CA THR A 281 -53.46 37.83 24.55
C THR A 281 -54.76 38.46 24.06
N PRO A 282 -55.54 39.10 24.95
CA PRO A 282 -56.86 39.59 24.60
C PRO A 282 -56.74 40.57 23.43
N TRP A 283 -57.53 40.26 22.41
CA TRP A 283 -57.92 41.14 21.32
C TRP A 283 -58.06 42.58 21.82
N PRO A 284 -57.53 43.61 21.13
CA PRO A 284 -57.64 44.97 21.63
C PRO A 284 -59.12 45.26 21.93
N PRO A 285 -59.46 45.79 23.12
CA PRO A 285 -60.83 46.16 23.41
C PRO A 285 -61.26 47.05 22.25
N GLN A 286 -62.34 46.67 21.54
CA GLN A 286 -62.96 47.59 20.58
C GLN A 286 -63.16 48.88 21.37
N ALA A 287 -62.45 49.95 20.99
CA ALA A 287 -62.63 51.25 21.59
C ALA A 287 -64.14 51.46 21.61
N SER A 288 -64.69 51.55 22.82
CA SER A 288 -66.12 51.64 23.05
C SER A 288 -66.67 52.73 22.14
N ILE A 289 -67.49 52.33 21.15
CA ILE A 289 -68.21 53.22 20.21
C ILE A 289 -69.26 54.08 20.98
N ILE A 290 -69.15 54.20 22.30
CA ILE A 290 -70.11 54.88 23.17
C ILE A 290 -69.78 56.38 23.32
N GLU A 291 -68.61 56.88 22.90
CA GLU A 291 -68.24 58.31 23.12
C GLU A 291 -68.50 59.28 21.94
N LEU A 292 -69.24 58.91 20.90
CA LEU A 292 -69.53 59.82 19.76
C LEU A 292 -70.95 60.39 19.70
N SER A 293 -71.84 60.08 20.63
CA SER A 293 -73.20 60.66 20.65
C SER A 293 -73.34 62.02 21.34
N ASP A 294 -72.33 62.50 22.08
CA ASP A 294 -72.45 63.73 22.89
C ASP A 294 -71.87 65.00 22.23
N LYS A 295 -71.50 64.96 20.94
CA LYS A 295 -70.97 66.14 20.21
C LYS A 295 -71.70 66.47 18.91
N ILE A 296 -73.00 66.21 18.86
CA ILE A 296 -73.90 66.80 17.86
C ILE A 296 -75.03 67.53 18.61
N GLN A 297 -74.72 68.71 19.13
CA GLN A 297 -75.66 69.79 19.44
C GLN A 297 -75.01 71.12 19.07
#